data_AF-A0A240E7A7-F1
#
_entry.id   AF-A0A240E7A7-F1
#
_cell.length_a   1.000
_cell.length_b   1.000
_cell.length_c   1.000
_cell.angle_alpha   90.00
_cell.angle_beta   90.00
_cell.angle_gamma   90.00
#
_symmetry.space_group_name_H-M   'P 1'
#
loop_
_entity.id
_entity.type
_entity.pdbx_description
1 polymer ?
#
loop_
_entity_poly.entity_id
_entity_poly.type
_entity_poly.pdbx_seq_one_letter_code
_entity_poly.pdbx_strand_id
1 'polypeptide(L)'
;MPELTQIYQKQLDASQLCPVCKAAMYWVEGEFYQQALNFHQCSHCEHCIFYGEQAQQCHCDACLKSRKKQIQQTRFSERKEEWQKKREQQDNVEFLLDSLSLIDKLFLLSLLDGIVDEQHPHDEFINFEHYYPLQIAPSYQLFKFLKQHFIKHYYLLSQQQGSEKYFTNLRLHGYREPSLLSITQQLRAWFYQDFTQGVPYKDSEEVKETLLILLSHEILNFCQHRCQKWQIQFYGNQQFIDFCKQLLNDLAVTQIFFLADKALNYLHDKQLLEASNQNFVNTNRLRKTLMQYRERGEQEHWETSNLARPHDMPYSQMSYIFIDRLLKFEDKAFKQPIWKCWQDILPRLRFFTERHCIHCGSKELVIEYSTQEYVSFSCLRCKQQDHYFIK
;
A
#
# COMPACT_ATOMS: atom_id res chain seq x y z
N MET A 1 -40.10 -4.07 26.48
CA MET A 1 -40.98 -3.37 27.44
C MET A 1 -40.28 -3.37 28.80
N PRO A 2 -40.46 -2.36 29.66
CA PRO A 2 -40.01 -2.48 31.04
C PRO A 2 -40.77 -3.65 31.70
N GLU A 3 -40.05 -4.48 32.45
CA GLU A 3 -40.65 -5.57 33.23
C GLU A 3 -41.39 -4.96 34.43
N LEU A 4 -42.65 -4.58 34.24
CA LEU A 4 -43.48 -4.09 35.34
C LEU A 4 -43.73 -5.22 36.34
N THR A 5 -43.59 -4.92 37.63
CA THR A 5 -43.89 -5.87 38.69
C THR A 5 -45.40 -6.03 38.87
N GLN A 6 -46.16 -4.95 38.67
CA GLN A 6 -47.62 -4.95 38.71
C GLN A 6 -48.20 -3.80 37.86
N ILE A 7 -49.36 -4.01 37.24
CA ILE A 7 -50.14 -2.97 36.53
C ILE A 7 -51.41 -2.71 37.33
N TYR A 8 -51.65 -1.45 37.69
CA TYR A 8 -52.81 -1.01 38.45
C TYR A 8 -53.96 -0.58 37.53
N GLN A 9 -53.66 0.17 36.47
CA GLN A 9 -54.66 0.67 35.54
C GLN A 9 -54.11 0.76 34.12
N LYS A 10 -54.93 0.38 33.13
CA LYS A 10 -54.64 0.56 31.71
C LYS A 10 -55.90 0.96 30.96
N GLN A 11 -55.94 2.20 30.48
CA GLN A 11 -57.12 2.77 29.80
C GLN A 11 -56.71 3.48 28.51
N LEU A 12 -57.55 3.37 27.46
CA LEU A 12 -57.27 4.03 26.19
C LEU A 12 -57.54 5.53 26.31
N ASP A 13 -56.52 6.34 26.09
CA ASP A 13 -56.63 7.78 25.97
C ASP A 13 -56.58 8.17 24.49
N ALA A 14 -57.75 8.48 23.93
CA ALA A 14 -57.89 8.87 22.54
C ALA A 14 -57.34 10.27 22.24
N SER A 15 -57.07 11.08 23.27
CA SER A 15 -56.53 12.44 23.12
C SER A 15 -55.01 12.44 22.89
N GLN A 16 -54.31 11.41 23.38
CA GLN A 16 -52.87 11.28 23.22
C GLN A 16 -52.52 10.38 22.03
N LEU A 17 -51.82 10.95 21.04
CA LEU A 17 -51.37 10.23 19.84
C LEU A 17 -49.88 9.89 19.91
N CYS A 18 -49.55 8.69 19.43
CA CYS A 18 -48.18 8.21 19.39
C CYS A 18 -47.32 9.09 18.46
N PRO A 19 -46.15 9.59 18.91
CA PRO A 19 -45.29 10.42 18.07
C PRO A 19 -44.71 9.65 16.88
N VAL A 20 -44.61 8.32 16.97
CA VAL A 20 -44.03 7.45 15.94
C VAL A 20 -45.04 7.09 14.85
N CYS A 21 -46.25 6.64 15.22
CA CYS A 21 -47.23 6.11 14.26
C CYS A 21 -48.59 6.83 14.25
N LYS A 22 -48.77 7.85 15.10
CA LYS A 22 -50.00 8.65 15.26
C LYS A 22 -51.24 7.89 15.75
N ALA A 23 -51.13 6.63 16.14
CA ALA A 23 -52.22 5.88 16.76
C ALA A 23 -52.49 6.37 18.20
N ALA A 24 -53.72 6.19 18.68
CA ALA A 24 -54.11 6.48 20.07
C ALA A 24 -53.33 5.62 21.08
N MET A 25 -53.10 6.15 22.28
CA MET A 25 -52.26 5.53 23.30
C MET A 25 -53.07 5.10 24.53
N TYR A 26 -52.60 4.09 25.24
CA TYR A 26 -53.11 3.72 26.55
C TYR A 26 -52.37 4.49 27.64
N TRP A 27 -53.08 5.09 28.58
CA TRP A 27 -52.52 5.49 29.87
C TRP A 27 -52.32 4.24 30.73
N VAL A 28 -51.10 4.04 31.23
CA VAL A 28 -50.72 2.88 32.06
C VAL A 28 -50.15 3.39 33.38
N GLU A 29 -50.75 2.94 34.47
CA GLU A 29 -50.26 3.12 35.84
C GLU A 29 -49.81 1.76 36.37
N GLY A 30 -48.58 1.68 36.85
CA GLY A 30 -48.01 0.45 37.37
C GLY A 30 -46.89 0.68 38.35
N GLU A 31 -46.24 -0.40 38.74
CA GLU A 31 -45.13 -0.41 39.68
C GLU A 31 -43.90 -1.08 39.06
N PHE A 32 -42.74 -0.45 39.25
CA PHE A 32 -41.44 -1.01 38.93
C PHE A 32 -40.52 -0.85 40.14
N TYR A 33 -40.03 -1.97 40.71
CA TYR A 33 -39.18 -1.95 41.91
C TYR A 33 -39.69 -1.04 43.04
N GLN A 34 -40.96 -1.20 43.45
CA GLN A 34 -41.58 -0.43 44.54
C GLN A 34 -41.71 1.08 44.29
N GLN A 35 -41.55 1.52 43.04
CA GLN A 35 -41.80 2.88 42.61
C GLN A 35 -42.96 2.93 41.63
N ALA A 36 -43.87 3.90 41.83
CA ALA A 36 -44.97 4.16 40.92
C ALA A 36 -44.41 4.65 39.57
N LEU A 37 -44.84 4.02 38.48
CA LEU A 37 -44.43 4.35 37.12
C LEU A 37 -45.66 4.57 36.26
N ASN A 38 -45.81 5.80 35.78
CA ASN A 38 -46.90 6.19 34.90
C ASN A 38 -46.36 6.50 33.51
N PHE A 39 -46.98 5.92 32.48
CA PHE A 39 -46.55 6.09 31.11
C PHE A 39 -47.69 5.87 30.12
N HIS A 40 -47.53 6.43 28.92
CA HIS A 40 -48.42 6.16 27.80
C HIS A 40 -47.82 5.04 26.94
N GLN A 41 -48.59 4.00 26.60
CA GLN A 41 -48.20 2.93 25.68
C GLN A 41 -49.03 2.97 24.40
N CYS A 42 -48.38 3.08 23.24
CA CYS A 42 -49.07 3.08 21.95
C CYS A 42 -49.80 1.75 21.70
N SER A 43 -51.05 1.84 21.24
CA SER A 43 -51.87 0.68 20.87
C SER A 43 -51.34 -0.12 19.67
N HIS A 44 -50.65 0.54 18.74
CA HIS A 44 -50.20 -0.08 17.49
C HIS A 44 -48.71 -0.51 17.47
N CYS A 45 -47.78 0.35 17.90
CA CYS A 45 -46.33 0.09 17.80
C CYS A 45 -45.61 -0.08 19.14
N GLU A 46 -46.38 -0.20 20.24
CA GLU A 46 -45.89 -0.39 21.62
C GLU A 46 -44.91 0.68 22.11
N HIS A 47 -44.83 1.83 21.42
CA HIS A 47 -44.01 2.95 21.85
C HIS A 47 -44.49 3.49 23.20
N CYS A 48 -43.55 3.68 24.13
CA CYS A 48 -43.84 4.16 25.48
C CYS A 48 -43.35 5.60 25.67
N ILE A 49 -44.15 6.44 26.31
CA ILE A 49 -43.79 7.79 26.77
C ILE A 49 -43.88 7.78 28.29
N PHE A 50 -42.74 7.90 28.98
CA PHE A 50 -42.66 7.86 30.43
C PHE A 50 -42.74 9.27 31.02
N TYR A 51 -43.42 9.41 32.16
CA TYR A 51 -43.56 10.68 32.88
C TYR A 51 -42.94 10.52 34.27
N GLY A 52 -42.05 11.43 34.66
CA GLY A 52 -41.38 11.39 35.97
C GLY A 52 -39.97 12.00 35.94
N GLU A 53 -39.35 12.12 37.10
CA GLU A 53 -38.01 12.70 37.26
C GLU A 53 -36.89 11.83 36.65
N GLN A 54 -37.13 10.51 36.53
CA GLN A 54 -36.22 9.59 35.85
C GLN A 54 -36.72 9.32 34.42
N ALA A 55 -36.10 9.98 33.45
CA ALA A 55 -36.42 9.82 32.03
C ALA A 55 -36.03 8.41 31.53
N GLN A 56 -36.96 7.47 31.60
CA GLN A 56 -36.82 6.14 31.00
C GLN A 56 -36.91 6.21 29.48
N GLN A 57 -36.08 5.44 28.77
CA GLN A 57 -36.05 5.44 27.31
C GLN A 57 -36.92 4.32 26.73
N CYS A 58 -37.69 4.61 25.69
CA CYS A 58 -38.44 3.59 24.98
C CYS A 58 -37.50 2.65 24.18
N HIS A 59 -37.85 1.36 24.14
CA HIS A 59 -37.11 0.30 23.45
C HIS A 59 -37.89 -0.37 22.30
N CYS A 60 -38.94 0.26 21.76
CA CYS A 60 -39.62 -0.27 20.58
C CYS A 60 -38.70 -0.22 19.33
N ASP A 61 -39.00 -1.04 18.32
CA ASP A 61 -38.16 -1.16 17.12
C ASP A 61 -37.88 0.17 16.41
N ALA A 62 -38.87 1.07 16.36
CA ALA A 62 -38.69 2.39 15.77
C ALA A 62 -37.69 3.25 16.57
N CYS A 63 -37.78 3.22 17.90
CA CYS A 63 -36.84 3.93 18.79
C CYS A 63 -35.44 3.34 18.73
N LEU A 64 -35.32 2.00 18.68
CA LEU A 64 -34.03 1.33 18.56
C LEU A 64 -33.36 1.61 17.21
N LYS A 65 -34.12 1.60 16.11
CA LYS A 65 -33.61 1.97 14.77
C LYS A 65 -33.20 3.44 14.71
N SER A 66 -34.02 4.35 15.25
CA SER A 66 -33.69 5.78 15.32
C SER A 66 -32.42 6.02 16.14
N ARG A 67 -32.28 5.38 17.31
CA ARG A 67 -31.09 5.50 18.17
C ARG A 67 -29.84 4.91 17.51
N LYS A 68 -29.94 3.75 16.83
CA LYS A 68 -28.83 3.19 16.03
C LYS A 68 -28.40 4.15 14.91
N LYS A 69 -29.36 4.79 14.22
CA LYS A 69 -29.09 5.78 13.18
C LYS A 69 -28.42 7.04 13.76
N GLN A 70 -28.90 7.54 14.90
CA GLN A 70 -28.29 8.66 15.61
C GLN A 70 -26.87 8.32 16.08
N ILE A 71 -26.63 7.16 16.70
CA ILE A 71 -25.28 6.72 17.10
C ILE A 71 -24.34 6.60 15.89
N GLN A 72 -24.83 6.09 14.74
CA GLN A 72 -24.04 6.04 13.51
C GLN A 72 -23.72 7.43 12.97
N GLN A 73 -24.68 8.37 13.03
CA GLN A 73 -24.49 9.76 12.63
C GLN A 73 -23.52 10.50 13.57
N THR A 74 -23.63 10.31 14.89
CA THR A 74 -22.72 10.87 15.89
C THR A 74 -21.31 10.31 15.72
N ARG A 75 -21.14 9.01 15.49
CA ARG A 75 -19.83 8.42 15.17
C ARG A 75 -19.26 8.92 13.86
N PHE A 76 -20.12 9.22 12.88
CA PHE A 76 -19.69 9.80 11.60
C PHE A 76 -19.26 11.27 11.77
N SER A 77 -19.98 12.07 12.56
CA SER A 77 -19.60 13.44 12.88
C SER A 77 -18.36 13.52 13.76
N GLU A 78 -18.21 12.64 14.76
CA GLU A 78 -17.02 12.51 15.60
C GLU A 78 -15.81 12.09 14.77
N ARG A 79 -15.95 11.12 13.87
CA ARG A 79 -14.89 10.77 12.90
C ARG A 79 -14.57 11.94 11.98
N LYS A 80 -15.57 12.70 11.53
CA LYS A 80 -15.37 13.87 10.65
C LYS A 80 -14.64 15.00 11.39
N GLU A 81 -14.97 15.25 12.66
CA GLU A 81 -14.28 16.20 13.53
C GLU A 81 -12.87 15.73 13.90
N GLU A 82 -12.66 14.45 14.19
CA GLU A 82 -11.31 13.86 14.33
C GLU A 82 -10.50 13.99 13.04
N TRP A 83 -11.13 13.79 11.88
CA TRP A 83 -10.51 13.99 10.56
C TRP A 83 -10.25 15.47 10.25
N GLN A 84 -11.04 16.41 10.77
CA GLN A 84 -10.79 17.85 10.65
C GLN A 84 -9.68 18.30 11.59
N LYS A 85 -9.67 17.84 12.85
CA LYS A 85 -8.57 18.07 13.80
C LYS A 85 -7.25 17.45 13.32
N LYS A 86 -7.31 16.27 12.68
CA LYS A 86 -6.13 15.68 12.01
C LYS A 86 -5.70 16.51 10.80
N ARG A 87 -6.62 17.08 10.00
CA ARG A 87 -6.29 17.99 8.90
C ARG A 87 -5.63 19.29 9.37
N GLU A 88 -6.18 19.92 10.41
CA GLU A 88 -5.61 21.14 11.02
C GLU A 88 -4.25 20.86 11.70
N GLN A 89 -4.01 19.62 12.15
CA GLN A 89 -2.68 19.16 12.57
C GLN A 89 -1.77 18.73 11.39
N GLN A 90 -2.35 18.38 10.23
CA GLN A 90 -1.66 17.89 9.02
C GLN A 90 -1.25 18.97 8.03
N ASP A 91 -1.83 20.18 8.07
CA ASP A 91 -1.39 21.32 7.26
C ASP A 91 0.08 21.74 7.52
N ASN A 92 0.77 21.10 8.48
CA ASN A 92 2.20 21.24 8.76
C ASN A 92 3.00 19.91 8.75
N VAL A 93 2.45 18.79 8.28
CA VAL A 93 3.25 17.54 8.15
C VAL A 93 3.91 17.52 6.78
N GLU A 94 4.99 18.29 6.67
CA GLU A 94 5.86 18.32 5.51
C GLU A 94 6.80 17.10 5.52
N PHE A 95 6.88 16.36 4.42
CA PHE A 95 7.74 15.17 4.32
C PHE A 95 9.01 15.48 3.52
N LEU A 96 10.18 15.18 4.08
CA LEU A 96 11.43 15.26 3.32
C LEU A 96 11.47 14.13 2.28
N LEU A 97 11.88 14.42 1.05
CA LEU A 97 12.09 13.42 0.00
C LEU A 97 13.00 12.27 0.48
N ASP A 98 14.04 12.59 1.22
CA ASP A 98 15.00 11.65 1.82
C ASP A 98 14.33 10.62 2.73
N SER A 99 13.21 10.99 3.37
CA SER A 99 12.49 10.16 4.34
C SER A 99 11.62 9.06 3.69
N LEU A 100 11.38 9.14 2.38
CA LEU A 100 10.66 8.12 1.63
C LEU A 100 11.44 6.80 1.60
N SER A 101 10.72 5.69 1.55
CA SER A 101 11.35 4.38 1.30
C SER A 101 11.96 4.33 -0.11
N LEU A 102 12.89 3.41 -0.33
CA LEU A 102 13.51 3.21 -1.64
C LEU A 102 12.47 2.90 -2.74
N ILE A 103 11.48 2.05 -2.44
CA ILE A 103 10.41 1.71 -3.37
C ILE A 103 9.53 2.94 -3.68
N ASP A 104 9.30 3.81 -2.71
CA ASP A 104 8.54 5.05 -2.91
C ASP A 104 9.34 6.04 -3.79
N LYS A 105 10.62 6.27 -3.48
CA LYS A 105 11.50 7.11 -4.32
C LYS A 105 11.59 6.57 -5.76
N LEU A 106 11.71 5.25 -5.91
CA LEU A 106 11.72 4.58 -7.21
C LEU A 106 10.41 4.78 -7.97
N PHE A 107 9.26 4.63 -7.29
CA PHE A 107 7.96 4.85 -7.90
C PHE A 107 7.80 6.29 -8.36
N LEU A 108 8.15 7.26 -7.52
CA LEU A 108 8.08 8.68 -7.85
C LEU A 108 8.99 9.00 -9.04
N LEU A 109 10.25 8.55 -9.03
CA LEU A 109 11.14 8.74 -10.17
C LEU A 109 10.59 8.09 -11.43
N SER A 110 9.97 6.91 -11.34
CA SER A 110 9.39 6.23 -12.49
C SER A 110 8.19 6.94 -13.09
N LEU A 111 7.51 7.80 -12.33
CA LEU A 111 6.47 8.70 -12.87
C LEU A 111 7.09 9.92 -13.54
N LEU A 112 8.16 10.49 -12.98
CA LEU A 112 8.69 11.78 -13.41
C LEU A 112 9.75 11.67 -14.51
N ASP A 113 10.46 10.55 -14.58
CA ASP A 113 11.58 10.38 -15.51
C ASP A 113 11.11 10.34 -16.96
N GLY A 114 11.78 11.11 -17.82
CA GLY A 114 11.40 11.31 -19.23
C GLY A 114 10.22 12.26 -19.47
N ILE A 115 9.49 12.68 -18.42
CA ILE A 115 8.37 13.64 -18.53
C ILE A 115 8.78 15.02 -18.03
N VAL A 116 9.48 15.06 -16.89
CA VAL A 116 9.98 16.29 -16.28
C VAL A 116 11.42 16.53 -16.70
N ASP A 117 11.62 17.62 -17.45
CA ASP A 117 12.88 17.96 -18.10
C ASP A 117 13.11 19.49 -18.06
N GLU A 118 14.37 19.90 -17.97
CA GLU A 118 14.77 21.30 -18.10
C GLU A 118 14.55 21.83 -19.52
N GLN A 119 14.67 20.96 -20.52
CA GLN A 119 14.65 21.34 -21.94
C GLN A 119 13.23 21.48 -22.50
N HIS A 120 12.23 20.95 -21.81
CA HIS A 120 10.86 20.88 -22.29
C HIS A 120 9.86 21.41 -21.25
N PRO A 121 8.83 22.17 -21.66
CA PRO A 121 7.75 22.56 -20.76
C PRO A 121 7.07 21.32 -20.16
N HIS A 122 6.84 21.36 -18.85
CA HIS A 122 6.17 20.30 -18.11
C HIS A 122 5.20 20.89 -17.08
N ASP A 123 4.22 20.08 -16.67
CA ASP A 123 3.29 20.43 -15.62
C ASP A 123 3.93 20.25 -14.23
N GLU A 124 3.63 21.16 -13.29
CA GLU A 124 4.03 21.05 -11.88
C GLU A 124 3.09 20.13 -11.06
N PHE A 125 2.36 19.24 -11.73
CA PHE A 125 1.48 18.24 -11.10
C PHE A 125 1.60 16.88 -11.79
N ILE A 126 1.33 15.82 -11.04
CA ILE A 126 1.27 14.45 -11.54
C ILE A 126 -0.17 14.15 -11.96
N ASN A 127 -0.39 13.81 -13.23
CA ASN A 127 -1.68 13.34 -13.73
C ASN A 127 -1.70 11.82 -13.92
N PHE A 128 -2.41 11.09 -13.05
CA PHE A 128 -2.44 9.63 -13.12
C PHE A 128 -3.09 9.05 -14.38
N GLU A 129 -3.95 9.81 -15.06
CA GLU A 129 -4.56 9.36 -16.32
C GLU A 129 -3.52 9.08 -17.41
N HIS A 130 -2.43 9.86 -17.43
CA HIS A 130 -1.34 9.70 -18.39
C HIS A 130 -0.62 8.34 -18.24
N TYR A 131 -0.55 7.82 -17.02
CA TYR A 131 0.26 6.64 -16.69
C TYR A 131 -0.49 5.31 -16.79
N TYR A 132 -1.83 5.32 -16.86
CA TYR A 132 -2.62 4.08 -16.98
C TYR A 132 -2.26 3.20 -18.20
N PRO A 133 -1.98 3.74 -19.40
CA PRO A 133 -1.53 2.92 -20.53
C PRO A 133 -0.04 2.56 -20.46
N LEU A 134 0.73 3.12 -19.52
CA LEU A 134 2.18 2.95 -19.43
C LEU A 134 2.56 1.86 -18.42
N GLN A 135 3.65 1.14 -18.70
CA GLN A 135 4.18 0.13 -17.79
C GLN A 135 5.10 0.78 -16.74
N ILE A 136 4.53 1.54 -15.80
CA ILE A 136 5.33 2.20 -14.74
C ILE A 136 5.89 1.18 -13.74
N ALA A 137 5.02 0.32 -13.19
CA ALA A 137 5.41 -0.75 -12.26
C ALA A 137 5.37 -2.12 -12.97
N PRO A 138 6.05 -3.17 -12.45
CA PRO A 138 6.04 -4.50 -13.05
C PRO A 138 4.64 -5.09 -13.23
N SER A 139 3.68 -4.77 -12.35
CA SER A 139 2.28 -5.10 -12.55
C SER A 139 1.35 -3.95 -12.14
N TYR A 140 0.17 -3.89 -12.76
CA TYR A 140 -0.84 -2.87 -12.44
C TYR A 140 -1.28 -2.90 -10.97
N GLN A 141 -1.24 -4.08 -10.34
CA GLN A 141 -1.53 -4.23 -8.92
C GLN A 141 -0.53 -3.45 -8.05
N LEU A 142 0.77 -3.50 -8.37
CA LEU A 142 1.79 -2.75 -7.64
C LEU A 142 1.63 -1.25 -7.88
N PHE A 143 1.40 -0.85 -9.13
CA PHE A 143 1.11 0.55 -9.47
C PHE A 143 -0.07 1.10 -8.66
N LYS A 144 -1.19 0.37 -8.61
CA LYS A 144 -2.38 0.77 -7.85
C LYS A 144 -2.10 0.85 -6.35
N PHE A 145 -1.35 -0.11 -5.81
CA PHE A 145 -0.95 -0.12 -4.41
C PHE A 145 -0.11 1.11 -4.07
N LEU A 146 0.93 1.41 -4.85
CA LEU A 146 1.83 2.54 -4.63
C LEU A 146 1.12 3.89 -4.80
N LYS A 147 0.26 4.03 -5.81
CA LYS A 147 -0.62 5.20 -5.96
C LYS A 147 -1.46 5.43 -4.69
N GLN A 148 -2.15 4.39 -4.22
CA GLN A 148 -2.98 4.47 -3.02
C GLN A 148 -2.15 4.77 -1.76
N HIS A 149 -0.95 4.20 -1.67
CA HIS A 149 0.01 4.47 -0.60
C HIS A 149 0.41 5.94 -0.58
N PHE A 150 0.84 6.52 -1.71
CA PHE A 150 1.21 7.93 -1.83
C PHE A 150 0.08 8.88 -1.42
N ILE A 151 -1.16 8.57 -1.82
CA ILE A 151 -2.34 9.37 -1.46
C ILE A 151 -2.66 9.24 0.03
N LYS A 152 -2.66 8.00 0.57
CA LYS A 152 -3.00 7.74 1.97
C LYS A 152 -1.97 8.32 2.94
N HIS A 153 -0.70 8.34 2.55
CA HIS A 153 0.42 8.90 3.31
C HIS A 153 0.63 10.39 3.06
N TYR A 154 -0.24 11.05 2.28
CA TYR A 154 -0.16 12.48 1.98
C TYR A 154 1.16 12.92 1.33
N TYR A 155 1.84 12.03 0.60
CA TYR A 155 2.94 12.39 -0.28
C TYR A 155 2.44 13.12 -1.53
N LEU A 156 1.20 12.82 -1.93
CA LEU A 156 0.48 13.50 -3.01
C LEU A 156 -0.82 14.09 -2.49
N LEU A 157 -1.08 15.35 -2.85
CA LEU A 157 -2.29 16.08 -2.51
C LEU A 157 -3.12 16.30 -3.77
N SER A 158 -4.38 15.90 -3.71
CA SER A 158 -5.31 16.05 -4.83
C SER A 158 -5.55 17.53 -5.11
N GLN A 159 -5.44 17.96 -6.37
CA GLN A 159 -5.72 19.33 -6.78
C GLN A 159 -7.17 19.72 -6.45
N GLN A 160 -8.12 18.80 -6.65
CA GLN A 160 -9.54 18.94 -6.34
C GLN A 160 -10.14 17.57 -5.95
N GLN A 161 -11.31 17.54 -5.31
CA GLN A 161 -11.98 16.28 -5.00
C GLN A 161 -12.36 15.53 -6.29
N GLY A 162 -11.97 14.26 -6.38
CA GLY A 162 -12.23 13.42 -7.56
C GLY A 162 -11.29 13.66 -8.75
N SER A 163 -10.30 14.54 -8.61
CA SER A 163 -9.27 14.77 -9.62
C SER A 163 -8.25 13.63 -9.68
N GLU A 164 -7.74 13.34 -10.89
CA GLU A 164 -6.56 12.48 -11.10
C GLU A 164 -5.25 13.27 -11.16
N LYS A 165 -5.32 14.59 -10.92
CA LYS A 165 -4.17 15.51 -10.83
C LYS A 165 -3.78 15.77 -9.38
N TYR A 166 -2.49 15.61 -9.09
CA TYR A 166 -1.94 15.70 -7.73
C TYR A 166 -0.66 16.55 -7.68
N PHE A 167 -0.51 17.33 -6.62
CA PHE A 167 0.74 18.02 -6.27
C PHE A 167 1.55 17.18 -5.28
N THR A 168 2.87 17.30 -5.32
CA THR A 168 3.75 16.68 -4.33
C THR A 168 3.74 17.47 -3.02
N ASN A 169 3.57 16.79 -1.89
CA ASN A 169 3.78 17.35 -0.55
C ASN A 169 5.12 16.87 0.01
N LEU A 170 6.17 17.06 -0.80
CA LEU A 170 7.53 16.63 -0.52
C LEU A 170 8.46 17.84 -0.49
N ARG A 171 9.44 17.81 0.39
CA ARG A 171 10.43 18.87 0.63
C ARG A 171 11.82 18.37 0.31
N LEU A 172 12.71 19.28 -0.12
CA LEU A 172 14.15 19.03 -0.21
C LEU A 172 14.86 19.76 0.91
N HIS A 173 16.03 19.26 1.34
CA HIS A 173 16.83 19.97 2.34
C HIS A 173 17.14 21.40 1.87
N GLY A 174 16.77 22.39 2.69
CA GLY A 174 16.97 23.81 2.39
C GLY A 174 15.91 24.43 1.47
N TYR A 175 14.97 23.65 0.92
CA TYR A 175 13.90 24.15 0.05
C TYR A 175 12.54 23.85 0.65
N ARG A 176 11.78 24.91 0.99
CA ARG A 176 10.38 24.76 1.37
C ARG A 176 9.57 24.32 0.17
N GLU A 177 9.47 25.05 -0.93
CA GLU A 177 8.60 24.61 -2.05
C GLU A 177 9.46 24.18 -3.25
N PRO A 178 10.00 22.94 -3.26
CA PRO A 178 10.73 22.46 -4.42
C PRO A 178 9.77 22.26 -5.60
N SER A 179 10.22 22.64 -6.78
CA SER A 179 9.53 22.28 -8.03
C SER A 179 9.57 20.78 -8.27
N LEU A 180 8.68 20.28 -9.12
CA LEU A 180 8.70 18.90 -9.56
C LEU A 180 10.01 18.57 -10.30
N LEU A 181 10.58 19.54 -11.01
CA LEU A 181 11.90 19.45 -11.62
C LEU A 181 13.00 19.22 -10.58
N SER A 182 13.02 20.01 -9.49
CA SER A 182 14.02 19.87 -8.43
C SER A 182 13.94 18.49 -7.74
N ILE A 183 12.72 18.01 -7.47
CA ILE A 183 12.50 16.65 -6.94
C ILE A 183 13.04 15.61 -7.92
N THR A 184 12.71 15.75 -9.21
CA THR A 184 13.15 14.82 -10.26
C THR A 184 14.67 14.77 -10.37
N GLN A 185 15.34 15.92 -10.35
CA GLN A 185 16.79 16.02 -10.40
C GLN A 185 17.46 15.35 -9.21
N GLN A 186 16.94 15.55 -8.00
CA GLN A 186 17.46 14.88 -6.81
C GLN A 186 17.33 13.35 -6.91
N LEU A 187 16.18 12.86 -7.37
CA LEU A 187 15.96 11.44 -7.59
C LEU A 187 16.90 10.88 -8.67
N ARG A 188 17.07 11.57 -9.80
CA ARG A 188 18.03 11.19 -10.86
C ARG A 188 19.46 11.13 -10.33
N ALA A 189 19.86 12.10 -9.50
CA ALA A 189 21.17 12.10 -8.88
C ALA A 189 21.38 10.83 -8.05
N TRP A 190 20.42 10.45 -7.19
CA TRP A 190 20.52 9.24 -6.38
C TRP A 190 20.46 7.92 -7.16
N PHE A 191 19.69 7.85 -8.25
CA PHE A 191 19.51 6.60 -9.00
C PHE A 191 20.50 6.41 -10.16
N TYR A 192 21.00 7.50 -10.76
CA TYR A 192 21.81 7.43 -11.99
C TYR A 192 23.26 7.88 -11.83
N GLN A 193 23.60 8.69 -10.83
CA GLN A 193 24.97 9.20 -10.65
C GLN A 193 25.76 8.35 -9.65
N ASP A 194 25.48 7.03 -9.64
CA ASP A 194 25.94 6.08 -8.63
C ASP A 194 25.80 6.70 -7.22
N PHE A 195 26.74 6.45 -6.31
CA PHE A 195 26.67 6.97 -4.95
C PHE A 195 27.39 8.32 -4.78
N THR A 196 27.72 8.98 -5.90
CA THR A 196 28.52 10.21 -5.89
C THR A 196 27.75 11.44 -5.42
N GLN A 197 26.41 11.38 -5.45
CA GLN A 197 25.48 12.46 -5.05
C GLN A 197 24.51 12.03 -3.93
N GLY A 198 24.83 10.95 -3.22
CA GLY A 198 23.94 10.35 -2.23
C GLY A 198 23.39 9.00 -2.66
N VAL A 199 22.62 8.38 -1.77
CA VAL A 199 22.02 7.06 -1.97
C VAL A 199 20.50 7.14 -1.76
N PRO A 200 19.67 6.43 -2.55
CA PRO A 200 18.22 6.49 -2.40
C PRO A 200 17.68 5.57 -1.28
N TYR A 201 18.53 4.78 -0.63
CA TYR A 201 18.14 3.75 0.34
C TYR A 201 18.78 3.97 1.72
N LYS A 202 18.17 3.39 2.74
CA LYS A 202 18.61 3.41 4.12
C LYS A 202 19.68 2.35 4.41
N ASP A 203 19.44 1.13 3.96
CA ASP A 203 20.30 -0.03 4.21
C ASP A 203 20.19 -1.06 3.08
N SER A 204 21.07 -2.07 3.10
CA SER A 204 21.08 -3.11 2.07
C SER A 204 19.82 -3.99 2.09
N GLU A 205 19.17 -4.16 3.24
CA GLU A 205 17.95 -4.98 3.33
C GLU A 205 16.78 -4.29 2.63
N GLU A 206 16.65 -2.97 2.72
CA GLU A 206 15.67 -2.20 1.95
C GLU A 206 15.85 -2.37 0.43
N VAL A 207 17.11 -2.40 -0.03
CA VAL A 207 17.45 -2.64 -1.44
C VAL A 207 17.05 -4.08 -1.85
N LYS A 208 17.35 -5.07 -1.01
CA LYS A 208 16.99 -6.47 -1.26
C LYS A 208 15.48 -6.67 -1.30
N GLU A 209 14.75 -6.07 -0.37
CA GLU A 209 13.29 -6.15 -0.31
C GLU A 209 12.65 -5.48 -1.54
N THR A 210 13.17 -4.33 -1.97
CA THR A 210 12.74 -3.67 -3.22
C THR A 210 12.95 -4.59 -4.43
N LEU A 211 14.10 -5.27 -4.52
CA LEU A 211 14.37 -6.25 -5.57
C LEU A 211 13.36 -7.40 -5.56
N LEU A 212 13.09 -7.98 -4.38
CA LEU A 212 12.11 -9.06 -4.21
C LEU A 212 10.69 -8.62 -4.60
N ILE A 213 10.29 -7.40 -4.24
CA ILE A 213 9.00 -6.84 -4.64
C ILE A 213 8.90 -6.75 -6.16
N LEU A 214 9.90 -6.15 -6.83
CA LEU A 214 9.86 -6.00 -8.28
C LEU A 214 9.83 -7.36 -9.00
N LEU A 215 10.72 -8.28 -8.64
CA LEU A 215 10.82 -9.59 -9.29
C LEU A 215 9.59 -10.48 -9.04
N SER A 216 8.98 -10.42 -7.85
CA SER A 216 7.73 -11.14 -7.58
C SER A 216 6.56 -10.59 -8.40
N HIS A 217 6.53 -9.27 -8.64
CA HIS A 217 5.54 -8.66 -9.52
C HIS A 217 5.84 -8.87 -11.02
N GLU A 218 7.10 -9.06 -11.42
CA GLU A 218 7.44 -9.56 -12.78
C GLU A 218 6.91 -10.99 -12.99
N ILE A 219 6.99 -11.86 -11.98
CA ILE A 219 6.39 -13.22 -12.03
C ILE A 219 4.87 -13.14 -12.16
N LEU A 220 4.22 -12.25 -11.41
CA LEU A 220 2.78 -12.02 -11.57
C LEU A 220 2.45 -11.55 -12.99
N ASN A 221 3.18 -10.57 -13.52
CA ASN A 221 2.95 -10.04 -14.86
C ASN A 221 3.17 -11.12 -15.93
N PHE A 222 4.15 -12.01 -15.75
CA PHE A 222 4.34 -13.17 -16.63
C PHE A 222 3.11 -14.08 -16.64
N CYS A 223 2.55 -14.40 -15.47
CA CYS A 223 1.34 -15.22 -15.37
C CYS A 223 0.14 -14.54 -16.06
N GLN A 224 -0.01 -13.22 -15.88
CA GLN A 224 -1.05 -12.43 -16.54
C GLN A 224 -0.90 -12.46 -18.05
N HIS A 225 0.32 -12.23 -18.55
CA HIS A 225 0.65 -12.27 -19.96
C HIS A 225 0.35 -13.65 -20.59
N ARG A 226 0.65 -14.75 -19.90
CA ARG A 226 0.33 -16.11 -20.37
C ARG A 226 -1.18 -16.34 -20.42
N CYS A 227 -1.92 -16.01 -19.37
CA CYS A 227 -3.38 -16.18 -19.31
C CYS A 227 -4.11 -15.31 -20.36
N GLN A 228 -3.57 -14.12 -20.67
CA GLN A 228 -4.15 -13.24 -21.69
C GLN A 228 -4.20 -13.89 -23.08
N LYS A 229 -3.22 -14.75 -23.42
CA LYS A 229 -3.22 -15.51 -24.69
C LYS A 229 -4.41 -16.48 -24.81
N TRP A 230 -5.01 -16.86 -23.68
CA TRP A 230 -6.22 -17.68 -23.61
C TRP A 230 -7.49 -16.87 -23.30
N GLN A 231 -7.41 -15.54 -23.33
CA GLN A 231 -8.50 -14.64 -22.93
C GLN A 231 -9.00 -14.89 -21.49
N ILE A 232 -8.13 -15.40 -20.63
CA ILE A 232 -8.40 -15.65 -19.21
C ILE A 232 -7.87 -14.47 -18.40
N GLN A 233 -8.73 -13.90 -17.55
CA GLN A 233 -8.30 -12.88 -16.61
C GLN A 233 -7.46 -13.51 -15.48
N PHE A 234 -6.40 -12.83 -15.07
CA PHE A 234 -5.57 -13.25 -13.94
C PHE A 234 -5.14 -12.03 -13.11
N TYR A 235 -5.24 -12.16 -11.79
CA TYR A 235 -4.87 -11.10 -10.82
C TYR A 235 -4.12 -11.74 -9.65
N GLY A 236 -3.16 -11.03 -9.06
CA GLY A 236 -2.44 -11.52 -7.89
C GLY A 236 -3.21 -11.27 -6.60
N ASN A 237 -2.94 -12.09 -5.58
CA ASN A 237 -3.25 -11.77 -4.20
C ASN A 237 -1.94 -11.76 -3.39
N GLN A 238 -1.99 -11.22 -2.16
CA GLN A 238 -0.78 -11.11 -1.34
C GLN A 238 -0.13 -12.48 -1.08
N GLN A 239 -0.92 -13.52 -0.83
CA GLN A 239 -0.40 -14.88 -0.60
C GLN A 239 0.42 -15.42 -1.78
N PHE A 240 0.02 -15.11 -3.01
CA PHE A 240 0.77 -15.51 -4.20
C PHE A 240 2.05 -14.69 -4.36
N ILE A 241 2.01 -13.38 -4.10
CA ILE A 241 3.20 -12.53 -4.13
C ILE A 241 4.23 -12.98 -3.08
N ASP A 242 3.79 -13.24 -1.85
CA ASP A 242 4.64 -13.73 -0.77
C ASP A 242 5.25 -15.09 -1.13
N PHE A 243 4.47 -15.99 -1.73
CA PHE A 243 4.98 -17.26 -2.21
C PHE A 243 6.01 -17.08 -3.34
N CYS A 244 5.81 -16.14 -4.27
CA CYS A 244 6.81 -15.83 -5.29
C CYS A 244 8.11 -15.31 -4.66
N LYS A 245 8.03 -14.45 -3.64
CA LYS A 245 9.22 -14.00 -2.88
C LYS A 245 9.95 -15.15 -2.21
N GLN A 246 9.23 -16.13 -1.67
CA GLN A 246 9.82 -17.35 -1.10
C GLN A 246 10.57 -18.15 -2.17
N LEU A 247 9.96 -18.38 -3.34
CA LEU A 247 10.61 -19.09 -4.45
C LEU A 247 11.90 -18.39 -4.92
N LEU A 248 11.91 -17.06 -4.93
CA LEU A 248 13.06 -16.25 -5.33
C LEU A 248 14.29 -16.37 -4.41
N ASN A 249 14.14 -16.96 -3.22
CA ASN A 249 15.29 -17.26 -2.36
C ASN A 249 16.19 -18.34 -2.97
N ASP A 250 15.61 -19.32 -3.67
CA ASP A 250 16.33 -20.50 -4.15
C ASP A 250 16.38 -20.58 -5.68
N LEU A 251 15.39 -20.00 -6.37
CA LEU A 251 15.23 -20.11 -7.82
C LEU A 251 15.48 -18.76 -8.51
N ALA A 252 16.06 -18.84 -9.71
CA ALA A 252 16.09 -17.70 -10.63
C ALA A 252 14.68 -17.39 -11.16
N VAL A 253 14.43 -16.15 -11.57
CA VAL A 253 13.13 -15.74 -12.14
C VAL A 253 12.76 -16.59 -13.36
N THR A 254 13.73 -16.89 -14.23
CA THR A 254 13.53 -17.73 -15.42
C THR A 254 13.15 -19.17 -15.07
N GLN A 255 13.59 -19.69 -13.93
CA GLN A 255 13.18 -21.01 -13.44
C GLN A 255 11.74 -20.96 -12.91
N ILE A 256 11.38 -19.88 -12.22
CA ILE A 256 9.99 -19.67 -11.76
C ILE A 256 9.05 -19.49 -12.95
N PHE A 257 9.46 -18.78 -14.00
CA PHE A 257 8.70 -18.69 -15.25
C PHE A 257 8.44 -20.06 -15.87
N PHE A 258 9.45 -20.94 -15.89
CA PHE A 258 9.29 -22.30 -16.39
C PHE A 258 8.25 -23.09 -15.59
N LEU A 259 8.34 -23.06 -14.26
CA LEU A 259 7.37 -23.74 -13.39
C LEU A 259 5.96 -23.16 -13.54
N ALA A 260 5.84 -21.83 -13.60
CA ALA A 260 4.58 -21.14 -13.81
C ALA A 260 3.96 -21.47 -15.17
N ASP A 261 4.75 -21.53 -16.23
CA ASP A 261 4.30 -21.92 -17.56
C ASP A 261 3.78 -23.36 -17.58
N LYS A 262 4.54 -24.30 -16.99
CA LYS A 262 4.09 -25.70 -16.87
C LYS A 262 2.80 -25.82 -16.07
N ALA A 263 2.70 -25.13 -14.94
CA ALA A 263 1.51 -25.17 -14.09
C ALA A 263 0.30 -24.55 -14.79
N LEU A 264 0.46 -23.41 -15.47
CA LEU A 264 -0.62 -22.75 -16.20
C LEU A 264 -1.10 -23.58 -17.39
N ASN A 265 -0.20 -24.16 -18.18
CA ASN A 265 -0.58 -25.06 -19.27
C ASN A 265 -1.34 -26.29 -18.73
N TYR A 266 -0.85 -26.92 -17.65
CA TYR A 266 -1.56 -28.02 -17.01
C TYR A 266 -2.98 -27.63 -16.56
N LEU A 267 -3.13 -26.48 -15.88
CA LEU A 267 -4.43 -26.01 -15.42
C LEU A 267 -5.36 -25.67 -16.60
N HIS A 268 -4.83 -25.09 -17.66
CA HIS A 268 -5.58 -24.77 -18.88
C HIS A 268 -6.05 -26.05 -19.60
N ASP A 269 -5.15 -27.00 -19.85
CA ASP A 269 -5.44 -28.25 -20.57
C ASP A 269 -6.45 -29.13 -19.82
N LYS A 270 -6.45 -29.05 -18.49
CA LYS A 270 -7.44 -29.72 -17.62
C LYS A 270 -8.73 -28.91 -17.42
N GLN A 271 -8.88 -27.77 -18.09
CA GLN A 271 -10.03 -26.86 -17.96
C GLN A 271 -10.30 -26.44 -16.50
N LEU A 272 -9.23 -26.30 -15.71
CA LEU A 272 -9.26 -25.88 -14.31
C LEU A 272 -9.08 -24.36 -14.15
N LEU A 273 -8.95 -23.60 -15.24
CA LEU A 273 -8.93 -22.13 -15.19
C LEU A 273 -10.31 -21.59 -15.54
N GLU A 274 -10.77 -20.62 -14.76
CA GLU A 274 -12.02 -19.89 -15.01
C GLU A 274 -11.76 -18.65 -15.86
N ALA A 275 -12.67 -18.29 -16.76
CA ALA A 275 -12.52 -17.11 -17.63
C ALA A 275 -12.32 -15.82 -16.82
N SER A 276 -13.07 -15.67 -15.72
CA SER A 276 -12.91 -14.59 -14.75
C SER A 276 -12.19 -15.08 -13.50
N ASN A 277 -11.18 -14.36 -13.02
CA ASN A 277 -10.48 -14.68 -11.78
C ASN A 277 -11.22 -14.14 -10.53
N GLN A 278 -12.50 -14.46 -10.38
CA GLN A 278 -13.29 -14.05 -9.22
C GLN A 278 -12.71 -14.67 -7.95
N ASN A 279 -12.64 -13.89 -6.86
CA ASN A 279 -12.10 -14.32 -5.57
C ASN A 279 -10.70 -14.96 -5.65
N PHE A 280 -9.90 -14.64 -6.68
CA PHE A 280 -8.56 -15.18 -6.90
C PHE A 280 -8.50 -16.70 -7.06
N VAL A 281 -9.57 -17.32 -7.59
CA VAL A 281 -9.62 -18.79 -7.77
C VAL A 281 -8.47 -19.30 -8.64
N ASN A 282 -8.22 -18.70 -9.81
CA ASN A 282 -7.11 -19.10 -10.69
C ASN A 282 -5.76 -18.92 -10.01
N THR A 283 -5.60 -17.82 -9.28
CA THR A 283 -4.38 -17.50 -8.51
C THR A 283 -4.11 -18.55 -7.44
N ASN A 284 -5.14 -18.95 -6.70
CA ASN A 284 -5.03 -19.96 -5.65
C ASN A 284 -4.76 -21.36 -6.22
N ARG A 285 -5.37 -21.70 -7.38
CA ARG A 285 -5.06 -22.94 -8.10
C ARG A 285 -3.60 -22.96 -8.56
N LEU A 286 -3.14 -21.90 -9.22
CA LEU A 286 -1.74 -21.77 -9.65
C LEU A 286 -0.77 -21.90 -8.48
N ARG A 287 -1.01 -21.16 -7.39
CA ARG A 287 -0.17 -21.20 -6.18
C ARG A 287 -0.05 -22.62 -5.63
N LYS A 288 -1.17 -23.33 -5.49
CA LYS A 288 -1.18 -24.72 -5.00
C LYS A 288 -0.42 -25.67 -5.94
N THR A 289 -0.61 -25.55 -7.25
CA THR A 289 0.12 -26.37 -8.23
C THR A 289 1.62 -26.09 -8.18
N LEU A 290 2.04 -24.83 -8.06
CA LEU A 290 3.44 -24.47 -7.93
C LEU A 290 4.06 -24.99 -6.62
N MET A 291 3.33 -24.93 -5.50
CA MET A 291 3.78 -25.53 -4.24
C MET A 291 4.04 -27.02 -4.40
N GLN A 292 3.10 -27.76 -5.02
CA GLN A 292 3.27 -29.19 -5.27
C GLN A 292 4.47 -29.49 -6.18
N TYR A 293 4.67 -28.70 -7.23
CA TYR A 293 5.83 -28.83 -8.11
C TYR A 293 7.14 -28.57 -7.36
N ARG A 294 7.14 -27.58 -6.45
CA ARG A 294 8.31 -27.26 -5.65
C ARG A 294 8.63 -28.37 -4.65
N GLU A 295 7.64 -28.82 -3.88
CA GLU A 295 7.79 -29.91 -2.91
C GLU A 295 8.31 -31.19 -3.59
N ARG A 296 7.73 -31.55 -4.74
CA ARG A 296 8.18 -32.71 -5.52
C ARG A 296 9.58 -32.53 -6.09
N GLY A 297 9.89 -31.34 -6.62
CA GLY A 297 11.21 -31.03 -7.15
C GLY A 297 12.31 -31.06 -6.07
N GLU A 298 12.00 -30.71 -4.83
CA GLU A 298 12.91 -30.85 -3.69
C GLU A 298 13.11 -32.32 -3.29
N GLN A 299 12.04 -33.10 -3.21
CA GLN A 299 12.09 -34.53 -2.86
C GLN A 299 12.83 -35.37 -3.91
N GLU A 300 12.62 -35.06 -5.19
CA GLU A 300 13.18 -35.79 -6.32
C GLU A 300 14.45 -35.15 -6.89
N HIS A 301 14.96 -34.07 -6.26
CA HIS A 301 16.16 -33.32 -6.69
C HIS A 301 16.14 -32.88 -8.16
N TRP A 302 15.03 -32.31 -8.61
CA TRP A 302 14.88 -31.83 -10.00
C TRP A 302 15.79 -30.65 -10.31
N GLU A 303 16.53 -30.75 -11.41
CA GLU A 303 17.11 -29.57 -12.04
C GLU A 303 16.00 -28.77 -12.75
N THR A 304 15.69 -27.59 -12.21
CA THR A 304 14.64 -26.75 -12.78
C THR A 304 15.18 -26.01 -14.02
N SER A 305 14.57 -26.29 -15.17
CA SER A 305 14.90 -25.64 -16.44
C SER A 305 14.59 -24.14 -16.42
N ASN A 306 15.26 -23.39 -17.32
CA ASN A 306 15.04 -21.96 -17.49
C ASN A 306 14.05 -21.70 -18.63
N LEU A 307 13.12 -20.77 -18.42
CA LEU A 307 12.30 -20.16 -19.46
C LEU A 307 12.63 -18.66 -19.53
N ALA A 308 13.08 -18.20 -20.69
CA ALA A 308 13.40 -16.79 -20.89
C ALA A 308 12.16 -15.90 -20.78
N ARG A 309 12.38 -14.63 -20.41
CA ARG A 309 11.33 -13.61 -20.40
C ARG A 309 10.77 -13.44 -21.83
N PRO A 310 9.44 -13.48 -22.03
CA PRO A 310 8.86 -13.24 -23.35
C PRO A 310 9.25 -11.84 -23.88
N HIS A 311 9.65 -11.76 -25.14
CA HIS A 311 10.08 -10.49 -25.76
C HIS A 311 8.94 -9.48 -25.90
N ASP A 312 7.70 -9.96 -26.02
CA ASP A 312 6.47 -9.17 -26.14
C ASP A 312 5.93 -8.69 -24.77
N MET A 313 6.53 -9.13 -23.67
CA MET A 313 6.15 -8.70 -22.32
C MET A 313 6.77 -7.31 -22.03
N PRO A 314 5.97 -6.29 -21.65
CA PRO A 314 6.49 -4.95 -21.41
C PRO A 314 7.41 -4.95 -20.18
N TYR A 315 8.56 -4.28 -20.28
CA TYR A 315 9.49 -4.09 -19.17
C TYR A 315 9.21 -2.76 -18.48
N SER A 316 9.04 -2.79 -17.15
CA SER A 316 8.54 -1.61 -16.46
C SER A 316 9.61 -0.54 -16.21
N GLN A 317 9.19 0.72 -16.13
CA GLN A 317 10.08 1.84 -15.81
C GLN A 317 10.76 1.63 -14.44
N MET A 318 10.03 1.15 -13.44
CA MET A 318 10.61 0.81 -12.13
C MET A 318 11.67 -0.28 -12.24
N SER A 319 11.40 -1.35 -13.02
CA SER A 319 12.37 -2.44 -13.24
C SER A 319 13.63 -1.90 -13.91
N TYR A 320 13.49 -1.12 -14.98
CA TYR A 320 14.61 -0.53 -15.72
C TYR A 320 15.48 0.37 -14.83
N ILE A 321 14.87 1.30 -14.11
CA ILE A 321 15.60 2.23 -13.23
C ILE A 321 16.32 1.46 -12.12
N PHE A 322 15.66 0.48 -11.51
CA PHE A 322 16.21 -0.20 -10.36
C PHE A 322 17.23 -1.27 -10.73
N ILE A 323 16.87 -2.20 -11.60
CA ILE A 323 17.68 -3.38 -11.92
C ILE A 323 18.83 -3.00 -12.85
N ASP A 324 18.57 -2.21 -13.88
CA ASP A 324 19.56 -1.92 -14.92
C ASP A 324 20.40 -0.70 -14.56
N ARG A 325 19.78 0.38 -14.06
CA ARG A 325 20.50 1.62 -13.78
C ARG A 325 21.16 1.65 -12.40
N LEU A 326 20.42 1.33 -11.33
CA LEU A 326 20.95 1.37 -9.96
C LEU A 326 21.80 0.13 -9.63
N LEU A 327 21.25 -1.06 -9.81
CA LEU A 327 21.94 -2.31 -9.46
C LEU A 327 22.93 -2.77 -10.54
N LYS A 328 22.75 -2.36 -11.81
CA LYS A 328 23.57 -2.80 -12.95
C LYS A 328 23.60 -4.34 -13.08
N PHE A 329 22.49 -4.99 -12.75
CA PHE A 329 22.33 -6.44 -12.85
C PHE A 329 21.97 -6.89 -14.27
N GLU A 330 21.26 -6.05 -15.02
CA GLU A 330 20.75 -6.39 -16.36
C GLU A 330 20.00 -7.74 -16.32
N ASP A 331 20.19 -8.57 -17.34
CA ASP A 331 19.65 -9.93 -17.46
C ASP A 331 20.02 -10.87 -16.30
N LYS A 332 21.10 -10.60 -15.56
CA LYS A 332 21.55 -11.49 -14.46
C LYS A 332 20.50 -11.57 -13.36
N ALA A 333 19.74 -10.50 -13.14
CA ALA A 333 18.64 -10.47 -12.16
C ALA A 333 17.58 -11.54 -12.44
N PHE A 334 17.41 -11.94 -13.71
CA PHE A 334 16.42 -12.93 -14.11
C PHE A 334 17.01 -14.34 -14.20
N LYS A 335 18.28 -14.46 -14.62
CA LYS A 335 18.94 -15.72 -14.96
C LYS A 335 19.62 -16.41 -13.77
N GLN A 336 19.82 -15.71 -12.65
CA GLN A 336 20.48 -16.25 -11.47
C GLN A 336 19.59 -16.10 -10.23
N PRO A 337 19.73 -17.01 -9.24
CA PRO A 337 19.12 -16.82 -7.93
C PRO A 337 19.60 -15.52 -7.28
N ILE A 338 18.72 -14.85 -6.54
CA ILE A 338 19.00 -13.52 -5.98
C ILE A 338 20.25 -13.55 -5.09
N TRP A 339 20.44 -14.58 -4.27
CA TRP A 339 21.58 -14.67 -3.35
C TRP A 339 22.93 -14.59 -4.08
N LYS A 340 23.02 -15.06 -5.33
CA LYS A 340 24.25 -15.07 -6.12
C LYS A 340 24.58 -13.66 -6.60
N CYS A 341 23.65 -12.99 -7.28
CA CYS A 341 23.82 -11.59 -7.69
C CYS A 341 23.99 -10.66 -6.48
N TRP A 342 23.35 -11.00 -5.35
CA TRP A 342 23.41 -10.21 -4.13
C TRP A 342 24.81 -10.18 -3.50
N GLN A 343 25.53 -11.31 -3.53
CA GLN A 343 26.91 -11.38 -3.02
C GLN A 343 27.85 -10.41 -3.73
N ASP A 344 27.66 -10.20 -5.03
CA ASP A 344 28.50 -9.31 -5.85
C ASP A 344 28.31 -7.83 -5.49
N ILE A 345 27.09 -7.41 -5.12
CA ILE A 345 26.76 -6.00 -4.88
C ILE A 345 26.71 -5.61 -3.40
N LEU A 346 26.54 -6.57 -2.49
CA LEU A 346 26.35 -6.32 -1.07
C LEU A 346 27.48 -5.49 -0.42
N PRO A 347 28.78 -5.76 -0.69
CA PRO A 347 29.86 -4.93 -0.13
C PRO A 347 29.74 -3.46 -0.54
N ARG A 348 29.37 -3.21 -1.79
CA ARG A 348 29.18 -1.87 -2.34
C ARG A 348 28.01 -1.15 -1.66
N LEU A 349 26.89 -1.84 -1.42
CA LEU A 349 25.73 -1.25 -0.76
C LEU A 349 26.03 -0.91 0.71
N ARG A 350 26.66 -1.83 1.45
CA ARG A 350 26.99 -1.66 2.87
C ARG A 350 28.00 -0.55 3.12
N PHE A 351 28.94 -0.34 2.19
CA PHE A 351 29.94 0.72 2.31
C PHE A 351 29.30 2.09 2.61
N PHE A 352 28.16 2.41 1.98
CA PHE A 352 27.50 3.71 2.15
C PHE A 352 26.60 3.80 3.40
N THR A 353 26.17 2.66 3.97
CA THR A 353 25.16 2.60 5.04
C THR A 353 25.73 2.17 6.39
N GLU A 354 26.73 1.28 6.41
CA GLU A 354 27.37 0.74 7.62
C GLU A 354 28.71 1.42 7.91
N ARG A 355 28.83 2.69 7.51
CA ARG A 355 30.05 3.48 7.65
C ARG A 355 30.44 3.76 9.11
N HIS A 356 31.74 3.69 9.37
CA HIS A 356 32.34 4.07 10.64
C HIS A 356 33.66 4.82 10.40
N CYS A 357 34.04 5.69 11.32
CA CYS A 357 35.34 6.34 11.31
C CYS A 357 36.46 5.29 11.46
N ILE A 358 37.42 5.25 10.55
CA ILE A 358 38.55 4.30 10.60
C ILE A 358 39.39 4.53 11.88
N HIS A 359 39.52 5.78 12.31
CA HIS A 359 40.37 6.14 13.45
C HIS A 359 39.74 5.85 14.83
N CYS A 360 38.43 6.02 14.99
CA CYS A 360 37.78 5.93 16.31
C CYS A 360 36.55 5.01 16.38
N GLY A 361 36.15 4.39 15.27
CA GLY A 361 34.99 3.49 15.19
C GLY A 361 33.63 4.18 15.33
N SER A 362 33.57 5.52 15.41
CA SER A 362 32.31 6.25 15.52
C SER A 362 31.47 6.16 14.24
N LYS A 363 30.15 5.99 14.39
CA LYS A 363 29.18 6.06 13.28
C LYS A 363 28.70 7.49 12.97
N GLU A 364 29.08 8.46 13.80
CA GLU A 364 28.73 9.87 13.63
C GLU A 364 29.63 10.51 12.56
N LEU A 365 29.25 10.31 11.30
CA LEU A 365 29.95 10.80 10.13
C LEU A 365 29.08 11.77 9.35
N VAL A 366 29.64 12.92 8.98
CA VAL A 366 29.12 13.76 7.91
C VAL A 366 29.70 13.25 6.62
N ILE A 367 28.85 13.02 5.61
CA ILE A 367 29.32 12.71 4.26
C ILE A 367 29.18 13.95 3.40
N GLU A 368 30.27 14.28 2.72
CA GLU A 368 30.29 15.25 1.65
C GLU A 368 30.46 14.52 0.31
N TYR A 369 29.39 14.53 -0.46
CA TYR A 369 29.32 14.06 -1.82
C TYR A 369 29.81 15.20 -2.73
N SER A 370 31.07 15.19 -3.17
CA SER A 370 31.61 16.26 -4.03
C SER A 370 32.47 15.74 -5.18
N THR A 371 32.31 16.37 -6.35
CA THR A 371 33.22 16.30 -7.52
C THR A 371 33.33 15.00 -8.33
N GLN A 372 32.28 14.18 -8.44
CA GLN A 372 32.20 12.95 -9.28
C GLN A 372 33.24 11.85 -8.99
N GLU A 373 34.41 12.16 -8.44
CA GLU A 373 35.56 11.27 -8.34
C GLU A 373 35.74 10.70 -6.94
N TYR A 374 35.20 11.34 -5.90
CA TYR A 374 35.35 10.88 -4.52
C TYR A 374 34.14 11.21 -3.62
N VAL A 375 34.03 10.46 -2.52
CA VAL A 375 33.14 10.77 -1.39
C VAL A 375 34.01 11.03 -0.17
N SER A 376 33.73 12.10 0.57
CA SER A 376 34.47 12.45 1.79
C SER A 376 33.66 12.14 3.03
N PHE A 377 34.30 11.51 4.02
CA PHE A 377 33.70 11.13 5.29
C PHE A 377 34.41 11.90 6.40
N SER A 378 33.68 12.80 7.06
CA SER A 378 34.19 13.64 8.14
C SER A 378 33.62 13.16 9.48
N CYS A 379 34.47 12.64 10.36
CA CYS A 379 34.03 12.15 11.67
C CYS A 379 33.73 13.30 12.62
N LEU A 380 32.50 13.35 13.14
CA LEU A 380 32.09 14.39 14.09
C LEU A 380 32.82 14.28 15.44
N ARG A 381 33.25 13.06 15.81
CA ARG A 381 33.89 12.75 17.10
C ARG A 381 35.39 13.05 17.13
N CYS A 382 36.17 12.51 16.19
CA CYS A 382 37.63 12.67 16.17
C CYS A 382 38.14 13.65 15.11
N LYS A 383 37.23 14.24 14.32
CA LYS A 383 37.53 15.21 13.25
C LYS A 383 38.42 14.68 12.12
N GLN A 384 38.70 13.37 12.09
CA GLN A 384 39.35 12.71 10.97
C GLN A 384 38.48 12.82 9.73
N GLN A 385 39.10 13.12 8.60
CA GLN A 385 38.47 13.17 7.29
C GLN A 385 39.14 12.16 6.37
N ASP A 386 38.34 11.28 5.78
CA ASP A 386 38.79 10.24 4.86
C ASP A 386 38.13 10.45 3.49
N HIS A 387 38.90 10.26 2.41
CA HIS A 387 38.42 10.40 1.03
C HIS A 387 38.42 9.04 0.34
N TYR A 388 37.29 8.67 -0.26
CA TYR A 388 37.11 7.42 -0.98
C TYR A 388 36.86 7.70 -2.45
N PHE A 389 37.82 7.32 -3.29
CA PHE A 389 37.73 7.49 -4.73
C PHE A 389 36.82 6.42 -5.35
N ILE A 390 35.92 6.83 -6.25
CA ILE A 390 34.82 6.01 -6.78
C ILE A 390 35.21 5.30 -8.10
N LYS A 391 36.52 5.15 -8.39
CA LYS A 391 37.02 4.51 -9.61
C LYS A 391 37.03 2.99 -9.53
#